data_AF-A0A3L9YJD1-F1
#
_entry.id   AF-A0A3L9YJD1-F1
#
_cell.length_a   1.000
_cell.length_b   1.000
_cell.length_c   1.000
_cell.angle_alpha   90.00
_cell.angle_beta   90.00
_cell.angle_gamma   90.00
#
_symmetry.space_group_name_H-M   'P 1'
#
loop_
_entity.id
_entity.type
_entity.pdbx_description
1 polymer ?
#
loop_
_entity_poly.entity_id
_entity_poly.type
_entity_poly.pdbx_seq_one_letter_code
_entity_poly.pdbx_strand_id
1 'polypeptide(L)'
;MHHHPTAPPLSSPPPASIPSTVAWLGYGGLLPFLALAAVGLWAPSTPWWSEALLAYGAVILSFVGALHWGFAMAQIGLSAPERTRCFVWSVVPSLMAWPATLLPAAAGAVLLVAGFAAHLVQDHRLAARTLLPTWYLPLRWRLTVTACTCLALGAWAASR
;
A
#
# COMPACT_ATOMS: atom_id res chain seq x y z
N MET A 1 27.95 4.72 54.71
CA MET A 1 26.90 4.14 53.85
C MET A 1 26.64 5.11 52.71
N HIS A 2 27.28 4.92 51.56
CA HIS A 2 27.06 5.77 50.38
C HIS A 2 25.88 5.21 49.58
N HIS A 3 24.73 5.89 49.61
CA HIS A 3 23.60 5.59 48.72
C HIS A 3 23.95 6.05 47.31
N HIS A 4 24.08 5.08 46.39
CA HIS A 4 24.20 5.36 44.96
C HIS A 4 22.81 5.71 44.42
N PRO A 5 22.59 6.88 43.78
CA PRO A 5 21.31 7.21 43.20
C PRO A 5 21.04 6.30 42.02
N THR A 6 20.02 5.45 42.11
CA THR A 6 19.50 4.67 40.98
C THR A 6 18.94 5.64 39.93
N ALA A 7 19.56 5.68 38.76
CA ALA A 7 19.06 6.43 37.62
C ALA A 7 17.63 5.96 37.27
N PRO A 8 16.69 6.87 36.98
CA PRO A 8 15.35 6.49 36.57
C PRO A 8 15.40 5.69 35.26
N PRO A 9 14.53 4.68 35.08
CA PRO A 9 14.45 3.92 33.84
C PRO A 9 14.12 4.88 32.69
N LEU A 10 14.90 4.82 31.61
CA LEU A 10 14.66 5.59 30.38
C LEU A 10 13.28 5.21 29.84
N SER A 11 12.29 6.09 30.02
CA SER A 11 10.98 5.96 29.41
C SER A 11 11.16 5.90 27.89
N SER A 12 10.69 4.81 27.27
CA SER A 12 10.69 4.67 25.82
C SER A 12 9.95 5.85 25.19
N PRO A 13 10.50 6.48 24.13
CA PRO A 13 9.83 7.58 23.47
C PRO A 13 8.46 7.12 22.96
N PRO A 14 7.41 7.95 23.05
CA PRO A 14 6.09 7.60 22.56
C PRO A 14 6.17 7.22 21.07
N PRO A 15 5.37 6.24 20.61
CA PRO A 15 5.37 5.83 19.22
C PRO A 15 5.10 7.04 18.34
N ALA A 16 5.98 7.28 17.35
CA ALA A 16 5.87 8.44 16.48
C ALA A 16 4.51 8.45 15.77
N SER A 17 3.71 9.49 16.03
CA SER A 17 2.42 9.72 15.38
C SER A 17 2.59 9.92 13.87
N ILE A 18 1.65 9.45 13.05
CA ILE A 18 1.63 9.74 11.62
C ILE A 18 1.54 11.27 11.43
N PRO A 19 2.42 11.91 10.65
CA PRO A 19 2.28 13.33 10.32
C PRO A 19 0.93 13.61 9.64
N SER A 20 0.24 14.68 10.02
CA SER A 20 -1.12 14.97 9.53
C SER A 20 -1.22 15.02 8.01
N THR A 21 -0.27 15.65 7.33
CA THR A 21 -0.20 15.70 5.86
C THR A 21 -0.09 14.31 5.24
N VAL A 22 0.71 13.41 5.83
CA VAL A 22 0.86 12.03 5.35
C VAL A 22 -0.44 11.25 5.53
N ALA A 23 -1.12 11.44 6.66
CA ALA A 23 -2.42 10.81 6.89
C ALA A 23 -3.45 11.30 5.87
N TRP A 24 -3.56 12.62 5.66
CA TRP A 24 -4.49 13.21 4.68
C TRP A 24 -4.25 12.70 3.26
N LEU A 25 -3.00 12.67 2.81
CA LEU A 25 -2.67 12.17 1.48
C LEU A 25 -2.93 10.67 1.36
N GLY A 26 -2.55 9.88 2.38
CA GLY A 26 -2.76 8.45 2.39
C GLY A 26 -4.24 8.06 2.36
N TYR A 27 -5.04 8.57 3.30
CA TYR A 27 -6.47 8.27 3.37
C TYR A 27 -7.27 8.96 2.26
N GLY A 28 -6.85 10.14 1.80
CA GLY A 28 -7.45 10.82 0.65
C GLY A 28 -7.36 9.98 -0.63
N GLY A 29 -6.26 9.22 -0.80
CA GLY A 29 -6.12 8.24 -1.89
C GLY A 29 -7.12 7.08 -1.85
N LEU A 30 -7.88 6.89 -0.76
CA LEU A 30 -8.95 5.88 -0.71
C LEU A 30 -10.29 6.38 -1.26
N LEU A 31 -10.45 7.70 -1.46
CA LEU A 31 -11.71 8.29 -1.88
C LEU A 31 -12.22 7.69 -3.20
N PRO A 32 -11.41 7.54 -4.27
CA PRO A 32 -11.91 6.96 -5.51
C PRO A 32 -12.26 5.48 -5.38
N PHE A 33 -11.53 4.69 -4.58
CA PHE A 33 -11.87 3.30 -4.29
C PHE A 33 -13.25 3.19 -3.63
N LEU A 34 -13.48 3.98 -2.58
CA LEU A 34 -14.73 3.97 -1.83
C LEU A 34 -15.90 4.44 -2.69
N ALA A 35 -15.71 5.53 -3.45
CA ALA A 35 -16.74 6.07 -4.32
C ALA A 35 -17.13 5.07 -5.43
N LEU A 36 -16.15 4.48 -6.13
CA LEU A 36 -16.42 3.55 -7.23
C LEU A 36 -16.98 2.21 -6.74
N ALA A 37 -16.52 1.71 -5.58
CA ALA A 37 -17.14 0.54 -4.96
C ALA A 37 -18.59 0.81 -4.55
N ALA A 38 -18.89 1.99 -4.02
CA ALA A 38 -20.27 2.39 -3.73
C ALA A 38 -21.12 2.44 -5.01
N VAL A 39 -20.62 3.03 -6.10
CA VAL A 39 -21.34 3.02 -7.39
C VAL A 39 -21.64 1.57 -7.83
N GLY A 40 -20.67 0.65 -7.74
CA GLY A 40 -20.92 -0.76 -8.07
C GLY A 40 -22.01 -1.42 -7.21
N LEU A 41 -22.11 -1.06 -5.93
CA LEU A 41 -23.10 -1.64 -5.01
C LEU A 41 -24.51 -1.07 -5.20
N TRP A 42 -24.63 0.23 -5.49
CA TRP A 42 -25.92 0.95 -5.49
C TRP A 42 -26.45 1.24 -6.90
N ALA A 43 -25.56 1.34 -7.89
CA ALA A 43 -25.87 1.64 -9.28
C ALA A 43 -24.98 0.80 -10.23
N PRO A 44 -25.03 -0.55 -10.15
CA PRO A 44 -24.16 -1.44 -10.93
C PRO A 44 -24.30 -1.25 -12.46
N SER A 45 -25.45 -0.74 -12.92
CA SER A 45 -25.73 -0.43 -14.32
C SER A 45 -25.04 0.84 -14.83
N THR A 46 -24.43 1.65 -13.96
CA THR A 46 -23.63 2.80 -14.40
C THR A 46 -22.55 2.29 -15.35
N PRO A 47 -22.36 2.88 -16.54
CA PRO A 47 -21.23 2.50 -17.39
C PRO A 47 -19.91 2.83 -16.67
N TRP A 48 -18.76 2.36 -17.15
CA TRP A 48 -17.40 2.78 -16.72
C TRP A 48 -16.96 2.58 -15.25
N TRP A 49 -17.84 2.36 -14.26
CA TRP A 49 -17.41 2.36 -12.84
C TRP A 49 -16.40 1.25 -12.51
N SER A 50 -16.56 0.07 -13.09
CA SER A 50 -15.71 -1.09 -12.83
C SER A 50 -14.34 -0.93 -13.51
N GLU A 51 -14.33 -0.44 -14.75
CA GLU A 51 -13.12 -0.07 -15.47
C GLU A 51 -12.35 1.04 -14.74
N ALA A 52 -13.04 2.08 -14.27
CA ALA A 52 -12.45 3.16 -13.48
C ALA A 52 -11.88 2.63 -12.15
N LEU A 53 -12.55 1.69 -11.48
CA LEU A 53 -12.08 1.09 -10.24
C LEU A 53 -10.79 0.31 -10.46
N LEU A 54 -10.73 -0.52 -11.52
CA LEU A 54 -9.53 -1.25 -11.89
C LEU A 54 -8.40 -0.33 -12.32
N ALA A 55 -8.69 0.67 -13.15
CA ALA A 55 -7.70 1.64 -13.62
C ALA A 55 -7.10 2.43 -12.44
N TYR A 56 -7.92 2.89 -11.50
CA TYR A 56 -7.43 3.56 -10.30
C TYR A 56 -6.62 2.62 -9.41
N GLY A 57 -7.07 1.37 -9.24
CA GLY A 57 -6.32 0.34 -8.54
C GLY A 57 -4.93 0.09 -9.15
N ALA A 58 -4.84 0.07 -10.48
CA ALA A 58 -3.60 -0.06 -11.21
C ALA A 58 -2.66 1.14 -11.01
N VAL A 59 -3.20 2.37 -11.03
CA VAL A 59 -2.44 3.61 -10.73
C VAL A 59 -1.85 3.55 -9.33
N ILE A 60 -2.66 3.20 -8.33
CA ILE A 60 -2.20 3.15 -6.93
C ILE A 60 -1.19 2.03 -6.72
N LEU A 61 -1.41 0.83 -7.28
CA LEU A 61 -0.46 -0.27 -7.19
C LEU A 61 0.91 0.10 -7.81
N SER A 62 0.89 0.80 -8.94
CA SER A 62 2.10 1.32 -9.60
C SER A 62 2.82 2.38 -8.76
N PHE A 63 2.07 3.35 -8.23
CA PHE A 63 2.60 4.41 -7.36
C PHE A 63 3.29 3.84 -6.13
N VAL A 64 2.66 2.87 -5.47
CA VAL A 64 3.25 2.29 -4.26
C VAL A 64 4.45 1.40 -4.59
N GLY A 65 4.44 0.72 -5.74
CA GLY A 65 5.61 0.01 -6.27
C GLY A 65 6.85 0.91 -6.36
N ALA A 66 6.70 2.11 -6.90
CA ALA A 66 7.78 3.08 -7.07
C ALA A 66 8.47 3.49 -5.76
N LEU A 67 7.82 3.32 -4.60
CA LEU A 67 8.43 3.60 -3.29
C LEU A 67 9.73 2.80 -3.08
N HIS A 68 9.81 1.56 -3.60
CA HIS A 68 10.99 0.71 -3.45
C HIS A 68 12.20 1.27 -4.19
N TRP A 69 11.98 1.94 -5.33
CA TRP A 69 13.04 2.69 -6.01
C TRP A 69 13.51 3.86 -5.14
N GLY A 70 12.57 4.63 -4.59
CA GLY A 70 12.87 5.74 -3.67
C GLY A 70 13.67 5.29 -2.45
N PHE A 71 13.28 4.18 -1.82
CA PHE A 71 14.00 3.61 -0.68
C PHE A 71 15.41 3.14 -1.06
N ALA A 72 15.59 2.51 -2.22
CA ALA A 72 16.91 2.10 -2.68
C ALA A 72 17.88 3.28 -2.87
N MET A 73 17.37 4.44 -3.30
CA MET A 73 18.15 5.67 -3.43
C MET A 73 18.43 6.35 -2.09
N ALA A 74 17.45 6.37 -1.18
CA ALA A 74 17.54 7.13 0.07
C ALA A 74 18.20 6.37 1.24
N GLN A 75 18.10 5.04 1.27
CA GLN A 75 18.54 4.24 2.42
C GLN A 75 20.03 3.90 2.33
N ILE A 76 20.83 4.40 3.27
CA ILE A 76 22.29 4.18 3.27
C ILE A 76 22.64 2.74 3.66
N GLY A 77 21.83 2.06 4.47
CA GLY A 77 22.13 0.74 5.04
C GLY A 77 21.92 -0.48 4.13
N LEU A 78 21.42 -0.31 2.90
CA LEU A 78 21.16 -1.45 2.00
C LEU A 78 22.44 -1.96 1.33
N SER A 79 22.65 -3.27 1.32
CA SER A 79 23.70 -3.88 0.49
C SER A 79 23.39 -3.74 -1.01
N ALA A 80 24.40 -3.86 -1.87
CA ALA A 80 24.19 -3.76 -3.33
C ALA A 80 23.12 -4.75 -3.86
N PRO A 81 23.10 -6.04 -3.46
CA PRO A 81 22.05 -6.96 -3.88
C PRO A 81 20.64 -6.54 -3.41
N GLU A 82 20.51 -5.95 -2.23
CA GLU A 82 19.22 -5.51 -1.70
C GLU A 82 18.68 -4.29 -2.44
N ARG A 83 19.55 -3.33 -2.80
CA ARG A 83 19.18 -2.18 -3.65
C ARG A 83 18.68 -2.65 -5.00
N THR A 84 19.41 -3.57 -5.66
CA THR A 84 18.98 -4.15 -6.93
C THR A 84 17.61 -4.82 -6.82
N ARG A 85 17.37 -5.59 -5.74
CA ARG A 85 16.05 -6.20 -5.49
C ARG A 85 14.95 -5.15 -5.34
N CYS A 86 15.22 -4.03 -4.66
CA CYS A 86 14.26 -2.94 -4.53
C CYS A 86 13.95 -2.26 -5.87
N PHE A 87 14.97 -2.03 -6.71
CA PHE A 87 14.77 -1.48 -8.06
C PHE A 87 13.94 -2.42 -8.93
N VAL A 88 14.29 -3.71 -8.98
CA VAL A 88 13.52 -4.71 -9.73
C VAL A 88 12.09 -4.77 -9.22
N TRP A 89 11.91 -4.87 -7.89
CA TRP A 89 10.59 -4.93 -7.30
C TRP A 89 9.76 -3.69 -7.57
N SER A 90 10.36 -2.50 -7.66
CA SER A 90 9.59 -1.28 -7.91
C SER A 90 8.84 -1.26 -9.25
N VAL A 91 9.30 -2.07 -10.22
CA VAL A 91 8.70 -2.22 -11.55
C VAL A 91 7.66 -3.34 -11.59
N VAL A 92 7.78 -4.37 -10.75
CA VAL A 92 6.87 -5.53 -10.75
C VAL A 92 5.40 -5.13 -10.54
N PRO A 93 5.03 -4.28 -9.56
CA PRO A 93 3.66 -3.84 -9.37
C PRO A 93 3.02 -3.16 -10.58
N SER A 94 3.75 -2.32 -11.32
CA SER A 94 3.20 -1.67 -12.51
C SER A 94 3.00 -2.66 -13.68
N LEU A 95 3.92 -3.63 -13.82
CA LEU A 95 3.77 -4.72 -14.78
C LEU A 95 2.64 -5.70 -14.43
N MET A 96 2.28 -5.84 -13.15
CA MET A 96 1.09 -6.58 -12.73
C MET A 96 -0.19 -5.76 -12.91
N ALA A 97 -0.12 -4.45 -12.63
CA ALA A 97 -1.24 -3.52 -12.70
C ALA A 97 -1.76 -3.33 -14.13
N TRP A 98 -0.88 -3.23 -15.12
CA TRP A 98 -1.26 -2.97 -16.51
C TRP A 98 -2.15 -4.08 -17.12
N PRO A 99 -1.78 -5.38 -17.06
CA PRO A 99 -2.67 -6.44 -17.52
C PRO A 99 -4.01 -6.47 -16.78
N ALA A 100 -4.04 -6.07 -15.50
CA ALA A 100 -5.27 -6.06 -14.72
C ALA A 100 -6.34 -5.13 -15.30
N THR A 101 -5.96 -4.06 -16.00
CA THR A 101 -6.92 -3.15 -16.65
C THR A 101 -7.45 -3.69 -17.98
N LEU A 102 -6.84 -4.75 -18.53
CA LEU A 102 -7.25 -5.40 -19.77
C LEU A 102 -8.09 -6.65 -19.52
N LEU A 103 -8.16 -7.10 -18.26
CA LEU A 103 -8.91 -8.28 -17.85
C LEU A 103 -10.36 -7.93 -17.50
N PRO A 104 -11.27 -8.91 -17.58
CA PRO A 104 -12.61 -8.77 -17.02
C PRO A 104 -12.56 -8.36 -15.54
N ALA A 105 -13.57 -7.61 -15.08
CA ALA A 105 -13.60 -6.98 -13.76
C ALA A 105 -13.14 -7.88 -12.60
N ALA A 106 -13.66 -9.11 -12.54
CA ALA A 106 -13.32 -10.07 -11.50
C ALA A 106 -11.84 -10.52 -11.57
N ALA A 107 -11.34 -10.86 -12.75
CA ALA A 107 -9.96 -11.30 -12.93
C ALA A 107 -8.95 -10.16 -12.70
N GLY A 108 -9.26 -8.96 -13.20
CA GLY A 108 -8.46 -7.76 -12.95
C GLY A 108 -8.38 -7.43 -11.46
N ALA A 109 -9.50 -7.49 -10.74
CA ALA A 109 -9.53 -7.24 -9.30
C ALA A 109 -8.69 -8.26 -8.52
N VAL A 110 -8.77 -9.56 -8.85
CA VAL A 110 -7.95 -10.61 -8.23
C VAL A 110 -6.46 -10.32 -8.43
N LEU A 111 -6.05 -9.96 -9.65
CA LEU A 111 -4.66 -9.63 -9.95
C LEU A 111 -4.17 -8.40 -9.16
N LEU A 112 -4.99 -7.35 -9.06
CA LEU A 112 -4.66 -6.16 -8.26
C LEU A 112 -4.58 -6.48 -6.76
N VAL A 113 -5.52 -7.25 -6.22
CA VAL A 113 -5.50 -7.67 -4.80
C VAL A 113 -4.24 -8.49 -4.51
N ALA A 114 -3.89 -9.43 -5.38
CA ALA A 114 -2.65 -10.20 -5.26
C ALA A 114 -1.42 -9.28 -5.32
N GLY A 115 -1.41 -8.30 -6.23
CA GLY A 115 -0.34 -7.31 -6.34
C GLY A 115 -0.18 -6.45 -5.08
N PHE A 116 -1.28 -5.94 -4.52
CA PHE A 116 -1.26 -5.19 -3.27
C PHE A 116 -0.77 -6.02 -2.09
N ALA A 117 -1.25 -7.27 -1.96
CA ALA A 117 -0.81 -8.17 -0.92
C ALA A 117 0.69 -8.50 -1.03
N ALA A 118 1.15 -8.83 -2.24
CA ALA A 118 2.57 -9.11 -2.51
C ALA A 118 3.44 -7.90 -2.19
N HIS A 119 2.99 -6.70 -2.57
CA HIS A 119 3.71 -5.47 -2.30
C HIS A 119 3.76 -5.14 -0.80
N LEU A 120 2.69 -5.39 -0.04
CA LEU A 120 2.69 -5.23 1.42
C LEU A 120 3.66 -6.20 2.11
N VAL A 121 3.75 -7.45 1.63
CA VAL A 121 4.77 -8.41 2.09
C VAL A 121 6.17 -7.87 1.82
N GLN A 122 6.40 -7.24 0.67
CA GLN A 122 7.70 -6.64 0.37
C GLN A 122 7.99 -5.41 1.24
N ASP A 123 6.99 -4.58 1.57
CA ASP A 123 7.13 -3.49 2.54
C ASP A 123 7.60 -4.03 3.91
N HIS A 124 7.03 -5.14 4.38
CA HIS A 124 7.47 -5.80 5.62
C HIS A 124 8.91 -6.32 5.53
N ARG A 125 9.29 -6.94 4.40
CA ARG A 125 10.66 -7.43 4.18
C ARG A 125 11.68 -6.30 4.14
N LEU A 126 11.31 -5.15 3.58
CA LEU A 126 12.15 -3.96 3.57
C LEU A 126 12.29 -3.38 4.98
N ALA A 127 11.19 -3.25 5.72
CA ALA A 127 11.19 -2.75 7.10
C ALA A 127 12.04 -3.58 8.06
N ALA A 128 12.25 -4.87 7.76
CA ALA A 128 13.16 -5.72 8.53
C ALA A 128 14.65 -5.46 8.25
N ARG A 129 14.98 -4.72 7.18
CA ARG A 129 16.34 -4.46 6.70
C ARG A 129 16.72 -2.98 6.73
N THR A 130 15.75 -2.08 6.91
CA THR A 130 15.96 -0.63 6.93
C THR A 130 15.16 0.03 8.03
N LEU A 131 15.62 1.21 8.48
CA LEU A 131 14.87 2.03 9.41
C LEU A 131 13.78 2.80 8.65
N LEU A 132 12.56 2.28 8.74
CA LEU A 132 11.36 3.01 8.32
C LEU A 132 10.69 3.65 9.53
N PRO A 133 9.98 4.79 9.34
CA PRO A 133 9.16 5.36 10.41
C PRO A 133 8.18 4.33 10.95
N THR A 134 7.99 4.28 12.27
CA THR A 134 7.14 3.28 12.95
C THR A 134 5.68 3.30 12.48
N TRP A 135 5.24 4.42 11.92
CA TRP A 135 3.90 4.59 11.38
C TRP A 135 3.71 4.08 9.94
N TYR A 136 4.79 3.77 9.21
CA TYR A 136 4.73 3.39 7.80
C TYR A 136 3.91 2.11 7.59
N LEU A 137 4.31 0.99 8.20
CA LEU A 137 3.62 -0.30 8.01
C LEU A 137 2.15 -0.28 8.47
N PRO A 138 1.80 0.26 9.66
CA PRO A 138 0.39 0.38 10.06
C PRO A 138 -0.46 1.18 9.06
N LEU A 139 0.09 2.27 8.50
CA LEU A 139 -0.60 3.04 7.46
C LEU A 139 -0.75 2.21 6.19
N ARG A 140 0.32 1.61 5.68
CA ARG A 140 0.31 0.75 4.47
C ARG A 140 -0.72 -0.36 4.59
N TRP A 141 -0.74 -1.05 5.73
CA TRP A 141 -1.73 -2.10 6.03
C TRP A 141 -3.17 -1.59 5.88
N ARG A 142 -3.52 -0.48 6.54
CA ARG A 142 -4.88 0.09 6.49
C ARG A 142 -5.28 0.46 5.06
N LEU A 143 -4.41 1.16 4.34
CA LEU A 143 -4.68 1.58 2.97
C LEU A 143 -4.86 0.37 2.04
N THR A 144 -3.97 -0.61 2.14
CA THR A 144 -4.03 -1.84 1.33
C THR A 144 -5.29 -2.64 1.61
N VAL A 145 -5.63 -2.86 2.89
CA VAL A 145 -6.84 -3.62 3.25
C VAL A 145 -8.08 -2.93 2.69
N THR A 146 -8.23 -1.62 2.87
CA THR A 146 -9.38 -0.88 2.34
C THR A 146 -9.46 -0.94 0.81
N ALA A 147 -8.35 -0.74 0.11
CA ALA A 147 -8.30 -0.84 -1.35
C ALA A 147 -8.68 -2.25 -1.84
N CYS A 148 -8.13 -3.30 -1.22
CA CYS A 148 -8.46 -4.69 -1.55
C CYS A 148 -9.92 -5.02 -1.29
N THR A 149 -10.51 -4.54 -0.19
CA THR A 149 -11.94 -4.71 0.09
C THR A 149 -12.79 -4.03 -0.98
N CYS A 150 -12.46 -2.80 -1.39
CA CYS A 150 -13.18 -2.10 -2.45
C CYS A 150 -13.10 -2.84 -3.80
N LEU A 151 -11.92 -3.37 -4.15
CA LEU A 151 -11.72 -4.18 -5.36
C LEU A 151 -12.54 -5.47 -5.30
N ALA A 152 -12.56 -6.17 -4.17
CA ALA A 152 -13.34 -7.40 -4.00
C ALA A 152 -14.86 -7.15 -4.09
N LEU A 153 -15.34 -6.07 -3.47
CA LEU A 153 -16.74 -5.65 -3.56
C LEU A 153 -17.11 -5.26 -5.00
N GLY A 154 -16.24 -4.54 -5.70
CA GLY A 154 -16.42 -4.20 -7.10
C GLY A 154 -16.43 -5.43 -8.01
N ALA A 155 -15.52 -6.39 -7.81
CA ALA A 155 -15.52 -7.64 -8.56
C ALA A 155 -16.84 -8.40 -8.40
N TRP A 156 -17.33 -8.49 -7.17
CA TRP A 156 -18.60 -9.13 -6.87
C TRP A 156 -19.79 -8.39 -7.48
N ALA A 157 -19.83 -7.06 -7.35
CA ALA A 157 -20.89 -6.23 -7.93
C ALA A 157 -20.94 -6.34 -9.47
N ALA A 158 -19.78 -6.42 -10.14
CA ALA A 158 -19.70 -6.60 -11.59
C ALA A 158 -20.08 -8.01 -12.07
N SER A 159 -20.23 -8.97 -11.16
CA SER A 159 -20.58 -10.37 -11.48
C SER A 159 -22.07 -10.70 -11.29
N ARG A 160 -22.86 -9.72 -10.85
CA ARG A 160 -24.31 -9.82 -10.65
C ARG A 160 -25.06 -9.35 -11.89
#